data_AF-A0A6N7QPL9-F1
#
_entry.id   AF-A0A6N7QPL9-F1
#
_cell.length_a   1.000
_cell.length_b   1.000
_cell.length_c   1.000
_cell.angle_alpha   90.00
_cell.angle_beta   90.00
_cell.angle_gamma   90.00
#
_symmetry.space_group_name_H-M   'P 1'
#
loop_
_entity.id
_entity.type
_entity.pdbx_description
1 polymer ?
#
loop_
_entity_poly.entity_id
_entity_poly.type
_entity_poly.pdbx_seq_one_letter_code
_entity_poly.pdbx_strand_id
1 'polypeptide(L)'
;MTSTVRAGCIKELAKLNATTTSGEDPPWVIIDIGFSSSKRSCGITINGDKIPDPLQDYRLNSKELKPRGDKHYGMLCPAITEWLKAHHGAGKRRTLNLMIEAPLSMAFAKRAQPQDKRRGARQGNPIARIPDQLQDQDSKGEKRQRQRLWYTQPASGLMVASMRLIQDLATELNGWEIRLFEGFVSFKTGEETEGHWEDTCKLWNALPTYSTTLTNSDGPILASQDGYVTSITTLMGEPSDGNIPPILRVIDLGRAQVFAQETR
;
A
#
# COMPACT_ATOMS: atom_id res chain seq x y z
N MET A 1 -14.72 22.16 -3.38
CA MET A 1 -15.04 20.76 -3.66
C MET A 1 -13.91 19.93 -3.08
N THR A 2 -14.10 19.30 -1.93
CA THR A 2 -13.08 18.45 -1.29
C THR A 2 -12.72 17.28 -2.21
N SER A 3 -11.46 16.84 -2.21
CA SER A 3 -11.10 15.55 -2.83
C SER A 3 -11.95 14.43 -2.24
N THR A 4 -12.34 13.45 -3.04
CA THR A 4 -13.01 12.24 -2.54
C THR A 4 -12.01 11.11 -2.42
N VAL A 5 -11.67 10.76 -1.18
CA VAL A 5 -10.87 9.56 -0.87
C VAL A 5 -11.84 8.41 -0.64
N ARG A 6 -11.65 7.29 -1.35
CA ARG A 6 -12.43 6.06 -1.13
C ARG A 6 -11.56 4.82 -1.29
N ALA A 7 -12.06 3.67 -0.83
CA ALA A 7 -11.47 2.41 -1.21
C ALA A 7 -11.61 2.19 -2.73
N GLY A 8 -10.57 1.64 -3.35
CA GLY A 8 -10.64 1.10 -4.70
C GLY A 8 -11.48 -0.18 -4.74
N CYS A 9 -11.75 -0.69 -5.94
CA CYS A 9 -12.38 -2.01 -6.12
C CYS A 9 -11.49 -2.95 -6.95
N ILE A 10 -11.72 -4.26 -6.86
CA ILE A 10 -10.94 -5.26 -7.62
C ILE A 10 -10.98 -4.99 -9.12
N LYS A 11 -12.12 -4.53 -9.65
CA LYS A 11 -12.28 -4.21 -11.07
C LYS A 11 -11.40 -3.04 -11.52
N GLU A 12 -10.96 -2.19 -10.58
CA GLU A 12 -10.04 -1.09 -10.81
C GLU A 12 -8.57 -1.51 -10.61
N LEU A 13 -8.31 -2.67 -10.01
CA LEU A 13 -6.97 -3.21 -9.74
C LEU A 13 -6.38 -3.85 -11.01
N ALA A 14 -6.14 -3.03 -12.04
CA ALA A 14 -5.49 -3.47 -13.28
C ALA A 14 -4.59 -2.38 -13.85
N LYS A 15 -3.53 -2.82 -14.55
CA LYS A 15 -2.84 -1.99 -15.54
C LYS A 15 -3.68 -1.96 -16.80
N LEU A 16 -3.80 -0.79 -17.40
CA LEU A 16 -4.32 -0.70 -18.75
C LEU A 16 -3.12 -0.84 -19.72
N ASN A 17 -3.35 -1.53 -20.83
CA ASN A 17 -2.29 -1.77 -21.80
C ASN A 17 -1.77 -0.47 -22.38
N ALA A 18 -0.45 -0.39 -22.56
CA ALA A 18 0.23 0.74 -23.19
C ALA A 18 -0.26 1.06 -24.61
N THR A 19 -1.07 0.19 -25.24
CA THR A 19 -1.61 0.39 -26.58
C THR A 19 -2.84 1.30 -26.64
N THR A 20 -3.56 1.48 -25.52
CA THR A 20 -4.67 2.45 -25.42
C THR A 20 -4.14 3.74 -24.79
N THR A 21 -3.41 4.53 -25.57
CA THR A 21 -2.87 5.84 -25.17
C THR A 21 -3.95 6.94 -25.09
N SER A 22 -5.22 6.60 -24.90
CA SER A 22 -6.19 7.62 -24.46
C SER A 22 -5.76 7.99 -23.05
N GLY A 23 -5.05 9.10 -22.88
CA GLY A 23 -4.52 9.55 -21.58
C GLY A 23 -5.61 9.94 -20.56
N GLU A 24 -6.70 9.19 -20.51
CA GLU A 24 -7.84 9.26 -19.61
C GLU A 24 -7.66 8.32 -18.40
N ASP A 25 -6.68 7.41 -18.46
CA ASP A 25 -6.49 6.41 -17.43
C ASP A 25 -5.91 7.02 -16.14
N PRO A 26 -6.46 6.66 -14.96
CA PRO A 26 -5.91 7.11 -13.70
C PRO A 26 -4.48 6.57 -13.51
N PRO A 27 -3.50 7.41 -13.18
CA PRO A 27 -2.15 6.95 -12.90
C PRO A 27 -2.14 6.10 -11.64
N TRP A 28 -1.24 5.13 -11.61
CA TRP A 28 -0.93 4.34 -10.41
C TRP A 28 0.25 4.95 -9.68
N VAL A 29 0.01 5.43 -8.48
CA VAL A 29 1.06 5.80 -7.53
C VAL A 29 1.18 4.66 -6.53
N ILE A 30 2.34 4.01 -6.49
CA ILE A 30 2.63 2.91 -5.56
C ILE A 30 3.76 3.34 -4.63
N ILE A 31 3.54 3.18 -3.32
CA ILE A 31 4.44 3.71 -2.28
C ILE A 31 4.75 2.62 -1.27
N ASP A 32 6.03 2.40 -0.99
CA ASP A 32 6.51 1.71 0.22
C ASP A 32 6.87 2.78 1.24
N ILE A 33 6.21 2.77 2.40
CA ILE A 33 6.42 3.78 3.43
C ILE A 33 7.39 3.24 4.48
N GLY A 34 8.55 3.89 4.59
CA GLY A 34 9.40 3.79 5.76
C GLY A 34 9.48 5.12 6.51
N PHE A 35 9.85 5.05 7.78
CA PHE A 35 9.93 6.22 8.66
C PHE A 35 11.37 6.44 9.15
N SER A 36 12.19 7.08 8.31
CA SER A 36 13.54 7.52 8.67
C SER A 36 13.70 9.02 8.47
N SER A 37 14.20 9.71 9.49
CA SER A 37 14.53 11.13 9.42
C SER A 37 15.83 11.40 8.64
N SER A 38 16.72 10.42 8.56
CA SER A 38 18.05 10.56 7.95
C SER A 38 18.23 9.77 6.65
N LYS A 39 17.43 8.73 6.43
CA LYS A 39 17.49 7.89 5.23
C LYS A 39 16.28 8.11 4.33
N ARG A 40 16.46 7.78 3.05
CA ARG A 40 15.39 7.72 2.06
C ARG A 40 14.70 6.38 2.18
N SER A 41 13.83 6.27 3.18
CA SER A 41 13.18 5.02 3.56
C SER A 41 11.87 4.76 2.85
N CYS A 42 11.44 5.63 1.92
CA CYS A 42 10.19 5.44 1.20
C CYS A 42 10.47 5.08 -0.26
N GLY A 43 9.94 3.97 -0.75
CA GLY A 43 9.94 3.65 -2.18
C GLY A 43 8.76 4.31 -2.87
N ILE A 44 8.94 4.83 -4.09
CA ILE A 44 7.82 5.32 -4.90
C ILE A 44 8.02 5.04 -6.39
N THR A 45 6.94 4.60 -7.03
CA THR A 45 6.82 4.52 -8.49
C THR A 45 5.50 5.11 -8.96
N ILE A 46 5.52 5.74 -10.13
CA ILE A 46 4.30 6.14 -10.85
C ILE A 46 4.25 5.40 -12.17
N ASN A 47 3.20 4.61 -12.38
CA ASN A 47 3.05 3.70 -13.53
C ASN A 47 4.27 2.77 -13.72
N GLY A 48 4.91 2.37 -12.62
CA GLY A 48 6.12 1.54 -12.61
C GLY A 48 7.44 2.30 -12.80
N ASP A 49 7.39 3.58 -13.15
CA ASP A 49 8.58 4.40 -13.36
C ASP A 49 9.05 5.08 -12.07
N LYS A 50 10.38 5.23 -11.95
CA LYS A 50 11.01 6.06 -10.91
C LYS A 50 10.73 7.52 -11.18
N ILE A 51 10.28 8.26 -10.16
CA ILE A 51 10.03 9.69 -10.29
C ILE A 51 11.19 10.56 -9.78
N PRO A 52 11.47 11.73 -10.37
CA PRO A 52 12.52 12.62 -9.87
C PRO A 52 12.19 13.19 -8.48
N ASP A 53 13.18 13.73 -7.79
CA ASP A 53 12.94 14.54 -6.59
C ASP A 53 12.22 15.84 -6.98
N PRO A 54 11.26 16.32 -6.16
CA PRO A 54 10.42 17.46 -6.51
C PRO A 54 11.14 18.81 -6.48
N LEU A 55 12.32 18.87 -5.86
CA LEU A 55 13.08 20.11 -5.74
C LEU A 55 14.54 19.85 -6.05
N GLN A 56 15.12 20.72 -6.88
CA GLN A 56 16.56 20.75 -7.15
C GLN A 56 17.36 20.93 -5.85
N ASP A 57 16.82 21.70 -4.90
CA ASP A 57 17.52 22.08 -3.67
C ASP A 57 17.78 20.92 -2.71
N TYR A 58 16.99 19.84 -2.80
CA TYR A 58 17.25 18.63 -2.02
C TYR A 58 18.50 17.86 -2.50
N ARG A 59 19.03 18.19 -3.69
CA ARG A 59 20.28 17.65 -4.21
C ARG A 59 21.51 18.42 -3.74
N LEU A 60 21.36 19.61 -3.17
CA LEU A 60 22.46 20.56 -3.01
C LEU A 60 23.62 20.08 -2.12
N ASN A 61 23.37 19.15 -1.19
CA ASN A 61 24.40 18.69 -0.25
C ASN A 61 24.89 17.25 -0.52
N SER A 62 24.49 16.64 -1.64
CA SER A 62 24.86 15.27 -1.99
C SER A 62 25.72 15.28 -3.24
N LYS A 63 27.03 15.02 -3.10
CA LYS A 63 27.93 14.85 -4.26
C LYS A 63 27.53 13.65 -5.14
N GLU A 64 26.71 12.74 -4.62
CA GLU A 64 26.24 11.55 -5.32
C GLU A 64 24.82 11.74 -5.84
N LEU A 65 24.58 11.30 -7.08
CA LEU A 65 23.25 11.16 -7.66
C LEU A 65 22.47 10.11 -6.86
N LYS A 66 21.54 10.56 -6.03
CA LYS A 66 20.67 9.66 -5.27
C LYS A 66 19.76 8.87 -6.23
N PRO A 67 19.50 7.57 -5.98
CA PRO A 67 18.62 6.78 -6.81
C PRO A 67 17.22 7.41 -6.85
N ARG A 68 16.65 7.53 -8.06
CA ARG A 68 15.39 8.25 -8.30
C ARG A 68 14.17 7.63 -7.59
N GLY A 69 14.22 6.34 -7.22
CA GLY A 69 13.08 5.62 -6.66
C GLY A 69 12.81 5.85 -5.17
N ASP A 70 13.85 5.87 -4.34
CA ASP A 70 13.68 6.05 -2.89
C ASP A 70 13.57 7.53 -2.53
N LYS A 71 12.80 7.89 -1.51
CA LYS A 71 12.53 9.27 -1.05
C LYS A 71 12.55 9.36 0.47
N HIS A 72 12.70 10.59 0.97
CA HIS A 72 12.27 10.89 2.33
C HIS A 72 10.75 11.01 2.36
N TYR A 73 10.12 10.66 3.48
CA TYR A 73 8.66 10.73 3.65
C TYR A 73 8.07 12.09 3.25
N GLY A 74 8.68 13.20 3.70
CA GLY A 74 8.22 14.56 3.40
C GLY A 74 8.29 14.96 1.92
N MET A 75 8.92 14.16 1.05
CA MET A 75 8.97 14.39 -0.39
C MET A 75 7.83 13.72 -1.15
N LEU A 76 7.12 12.77 -0.56
CA LEU A 76 6.14 11.95 -1.28
C LEU A 76 5.03 12.81 -1.89
N CYS A 77 4.35 13.61 -1.08
CA CYS A 77 3.26 14.47 -1.56
C CYS A 77 3.73 15.50 -2.62
N PRO A 78 4.81 16.28 -2.40
CA PRO A 78 5.33 17.17 -3.44
C PRO A 78 5.72 16.46 -4.74
N ALA A 79 6.39 15.30 -4.66
CA ALA A 79 6.80 14.54 -5.85
C ALA A 79 5.60 14.04 -6.66
N ILE A 80 4.56 13.54 -5.98
CA ILE A 80 3.33 13.08 -6.63
C ILE A 80 2.60 14.25 -7.28
N THR A 81 2.41 15.35 -6.55
CA THR A 81 1.64 16.50 -7.04
C THR A 81 2.33 17.19 -8.22
N GLU A 82 3.65 17.33 -8.21
CA GLU A 82 4.41 17.89 -9.33
C GLU A 82 4.36 16.98 -10.55
N TRP A 83 4.54 15.66 -10.36
CA TRP A 83 4.44 14.71 -11.46
C TRP A 83 3.05 14.78 -12.11
N LEU A 84 1.97 14.79 -11.30
CA LEU A 84 0.61 14.89 -11.80
C LEU A 84 0.36 16.20 -12.55
N LYS A 85 0.87 17.35 -12.04
CA LYS A 85 0.76 18.65 -12.74
C LYS A 85 1.47 18.64 -14.09
N ALA A 86 2.61 17.97 -14.20
CA ALA A 86 3.39 17.89 -15.43
C ALA A 86 2.77 16.94 -16.48
N HIS A 87 2.02 15.91 -16.05
CA HIS A 87 1.55 14.84 -16.95
C HIS A 87 0.03 14.79 -17.14
N HIS A 88 -0.78 15.48 -16.32
CA HIS A 88 -2.23 15.58 -16.49
C HIS A 88 -2.66 16.97 -16.99
N GLY A 89 -3.22 16.99 -18.20
CA GLY A 89 -3.79 18.20 -18.81
C GLY A 89 -5.05 18.72 -18.11
N ALA A 90 -5.32 20.01 -18.28
CA ALA A 90 -6.55 20.64 -17.84
C ALA A 90 -7.77 20.02 -18.56
N GLY A 91 -8.83 19.66 -17.81
CA GLY A 91 -10.12 19.22 -18.38
C GLY A 91 -10.42 17.71 -18.33
N LYS A 92 -9.50 16.87 -17.87
CA LYS A 92 -9.75 15.43 -17.70
C LYS A 92 -10.33 15.11 -16.32
N ARG A 93 -11.05 13.98 -16.23
CA ARG A 93 -11.45 13.39 -14.95
C ARG A 93 -10.19 13.16 -14.11
N ARG A 94 -10.13 13.82 -12.96
CA ARG A 94 -8.99 13.84 -12.05
C ARG A 94 -9.10 12.68 -11.08
N THR A 95 -8.62 11.51 -11.47
CA THR A 95 -8.63 10.32 -10.63
C THR A 95 -7.21 9.82 -10.46
N LEU A 96 -6.87 9.32 -9.27
CA LEU A 96 -5.59 8.72 -8.92
C LEU A 96 -5.84 7.35 -8.26
N ASN A 97 -5.11 6.31 -8.71
CA ASN A 97 -5.01 5.05 -7.98
C ASN A 97 -3.79 5.11 -7.05
N LEU A 98 -4.01 5.07 -5.74
CA LEU A 98 -2.96 5.12 -4.73
C LEU A 98 -2.86 3.77 -4.02
N MET A 99 -1.75 3.06 -4.23
CA MET A 99 -1.42 1.83 -3.52
C MET A 99 -0.34 2.09 -2.48
N ILE A 100 -0.58 1.69 -1.22
CA ILE A 100 0.42 1.79 -0.16
C ILE A 100 0.85 0.38 0.26
N GLU A 101 2.14 0.08 0.15
CA GLU A 101 2.82 -1.07 0.75
C GLU A 101 2.95 -0.79 2.25
N ALA A 102 1.91 -1.22 2.96
CA ALA A 102 1.78 -1.30 4.41
C ALA A 102 0.34 -1.77 4.70
N PRO A 103 0.07 -2.34 5.88
CA PRO A 103 -1.32 -2.51 6.29
C PRO A 103 -1.99 -1.14 6.47
N LEU A 104 -2.89 -0.75 5.56
CA LEU A 104 -3.82 0.36 5.77
C LEU A 104 -5.05 -0.11 6.56
N SER A 105 -5.41 -1.38 6.41
CA SER A 105 -6.49 -1.99 7.16
C SER A 105 -5.95 -2.76 8.36
N MET A 106 -6.44 -2.41 9.55
CA MET A 106 -6.27 -3.20 10.76
C MET A 106 -7.60 -3.86 11.10
N ALA A 107 -7.61 -5.19 11.22
CA ALA A 107 -8.74 -5.87 11.85
C ALA A 107 -8.60 -5.74 13.36
N PHE A 108 -9.69 -5.55 14.09
CA PHE A 108 -9.65 -5.57 15.55
C PHE A 108 -10.31 -6.85 16.05
N ALA A 109 -9.67 -7.49 17.02
CA ALA A 109 -10.22 -8.66 17.69
C ALA A 109 -11.57 -8.29 18.32
N LYS A 110 -12.67 -8.91 17.85
CA LYS A 110 -13.91 -8.88 18.59
C LYS A 110 -13.97 -10.15 19.44
N ARG A 111 -14.07 -10.00 20.76
CA ARG A 111 -14.49 -11.10 21.60
C ARG A 111 -16.00 -11.27 21.44
N ALA A 112 -16.45 -12.45 21.04
CA ALA A 112 -17.87 -12.75 21.03
C ALA A 112 -18.40 -12.87 22.47
N GLN A 113 -17.58 -13.39 23.39
CA GLN A 113 -17.87 -13.50 24.82
C GLN A 113 -16.61 -13.25 25.68
N PRO A 114 -16.73 -12.72 26.91
CA PRO A 114 -15.60 -12.52 27.84
C PRO A 114 -14.77 -13.78 28.10
N GLN A 115 -15.42 -14.95 28.06
CA GLN A 115 -14.85 -16.28 28.29
C GLN A 115 -14.15 -16.92 27.07
N ASP A 116 -14.18 -16.30 25.89
CA ASP A 116 -13.45 -16.84 24.73
C ASP A 116 -11.94 -16.90 25.02
N LYS A 117 -11.38 -18.12 24.93
CA LYS A 117 -9.95 -18.37 25.13
C LYS A 117 -9.14 -17.44 24.22
N ARG A 118 -8.04 -16.89 24.75
CA ARG A 118 -7.10 -16.06 23.99
C ARG A 118 -6.57 -16.88 22.79
N ARG A 119 -7.17 -16.75 21.61
CA ARG A 119 -6.61 -17.24 20.34
C ARG A 119 -5.45 -16.34 19.89
N GLY A 120 -4.49 -16.08 20.78
CA GLY A 120 -3.31 -15.25 20.52
C GLY A 120 -3.54 -13.73 20.41
N ALA A 121 -4.78 -13.24 20.27
CA ALA A 121 -5.09 -11.81 20.17
C ALA A 121 -5.74 -11.24 21.45
N ARG A 122 -5.31 -10.06 21.91
CA ARG A 122 -6.00 -9.30 22.97
C ARG A 122 -7.13 -8.47 22.34
N GLN A 123 -8.28 -8.39 23.01
CA GLN A 123 -9.41 -7.56 22.56
C GLN A 123 -8.98 -6.11 22.35
N GLY A 124 -9.46 -5.48 21.28
CA GLY A 124 -9.14 -4.08 20.96
C GLY A 124 -7.71 -3.85 20.46
N ASN A 125 -6.86 -4.88 20.44
CA ASN A 125 -5.61 -4.79 19.69
C ASN A 125 -5.91 -4.92 18.19
N PRO A 126 -5.13 -4.24 17.34
CA PRO A 126 -5.08 -4.62 15.94
C PRO A 126 -4.64 -6.07 15.86
N ILE A 127 -5.56 -6.92 15.42
CA ILE A 127 -5.21 -8.19 14.80
C ILE A 127 -4.64 -7.80 13.46
N ALA A 128 -3.32 -7.71 13.39
CA ALA A 128 -2.66 -7.85 12.12
C ALA A 128 -3.16 -9.15 11.48
N ARG A 129 -3.37 -9.10 10.17
CA ARG A 129 -3.42 -10.27 9.27
C ARG A 129 -2.59 -11.41 9.87
N ILE A 130 -3.15 -12.64 9.94
CA ILE A 130 -2.51 -13.81 10.57
C ILE A 130 -1.00 -13.74 10.35
N PRO A 131 -0.16 -13.76 11.41
CA PRO A 131 1.25 -13.51 11.26
C PRO A 131 1.79 -14.31 10.08
N ASP A 132 2.33 -13.60 9.10
CA ASP A 132 2.97 -14.22 7.96
C ASP A 132 4.15 -15.02 8.53
N GLN A 133 3.97 -16.33 8.60
CA GLN A 133 4.94 -17.29 9.11
C GLN A 133 5.50 -18.05 7.91
N LEU A 134 6.78 -17.87 7.64
CA LEU A 134 7.50 -18.83 6.82
C LEU A 134 8.14 -19.88 7.71
N GLN A 135 8.00 -21.14 7.31
CA GLN A 135 8.97 -22.15 7.67
C GLN A 135 10.09 -22.09 6.64
N ASP A 136 11.26 -21.70 7.10
CA ASP A 136 12.49 -21.75 6.31
C ASP A 136 13.39 -22.86 6.88
N GLN A 137 14.32 -23.38 6.10
CA GLN A 137 15.39 -24.24 6.61
C GLN A 137 16.69 -23.45 6.58
N ASP A 138 17.41 -23.42 7.70
CA ASP A 138 18.73 -22.80 7.68
C ASP A 138 19.76 -23.68 6.93
N SER A 139 20.98 -23.18 6.80
CA SER A 139 22.10 -23.89 6.15
C SER A 139 22.43 -25.26 6.76
N LYS A 140 21.87 -25.59 7.93
CA LYS A 140 22.02 -26.89 8.62
C LYS A 140 20.78 -27.78 8.49
N GLY A 141 19.76 -27.34 7.76
CA GLY A 141 18.48 -28.03 7.60
C GLY A 141 17.52 -27.85 8.78
N GLU A 142 17.84 -26.99 9.75
CA GLU A 142 16.95 -26.76 10.89
C GLU A 142 15.77 -25.89 10.46
N LYS A 143 14.55 -26.35 10.75
CA LYS A 143 13.33 -25.58 10.50
C LYS A 143 13.31 -24.34 11.39
N ARG A 144 13.37 -23.16 10.78
CA ARG A 144 13.18 -21.88 11.45
C ARG A 144 11.84 -21.29 11.04
N GLN A 145 11.07 -20.89 12.05
CA GLN A 145 9.85 -20.14 11.81
C GLN A 145 10.19 -18.64 11.82
N ARG A 146 10.09 -17.99 10.68
CA ARG A 146 10.23 -16.53 10.56
C ARG A 146 8.86 -15.90 10.64
N GLN A 147 8.64 -15.06 11.64
CA GLN A 147 7.43 -14.27 11.77
C GLN A 147 7.73 -12.83 11.35
N ARG A 148 6.96 -12.27 10.41
CA ARG A 148 7.09 -10.83 10.12
C ARG A 148 6.58 -10.02 11.31
N LEU A 149 7.40 -9.05 11.73
CA LEU A 149 7.18 -8.19 12.90
C LEU A 149 6.09 -7.11 12.69
N TRP A 150 5.19 -7.24 11.73
CA TRP A 150 4.10 -6.27 11.49
C TRP A 150 3.16 -6.09 12.68
N TYR A 151 3.20 -6.98 13.68
CA TYR A 151 2.47 -6.87 14.93
C TYR A 151 3.20 -6.07 16.02
N THR A 152 4.42 -5.60 15.73
CA THR A 152 5.20 -4.77 16.66
C THR A 152 4.87 -3.28 16.47
N GLN A 153 5.26 -2.44 17.45
CA GLN A 153 5.01 -0.99 17.50
C GLN A 153 5.21 -0.19 16.19
N PRO A 154 6.12 -0.55 15.26
CA PRO A 154 6.28 0.17 13.99
C PRO A 154 5.02 0.21 13.12
N ALA A 155 4.12 -0.77 13.19
CA ALA A 155 2.95 -0.81 12.31
C ALA A 155 1.94 0.32 12.56
N SER A 156 1.73 0.71 13.81
CA SER A 156 0.88 1.87 14.11
C SER A 156 1.52 3.18 13.63
N GLY A 157 2.84 3.30 13.72
CA GLY A 157 3.59 4.43 13.18
C GLY A 157 3.46 4.54 11.66
N LEU A 158 3.59 3.41 10.95
CA LEU A 158 3.39 3.34 9.51
C LEU A 158 1.95 3.68 9.12
N MET A 159 0.96 3.17 9.84
CA MET A 159 -0.45 3.51 9.59
C MET A 159 -0.71 5.01 9.75
N VAL A 160 -0.21 5.64 10.82
CA VAL A 160 -0.36 7.09 11.04
C VAL A 160 0.35 7.88 9.93
N ALA A 161 1.54 7.45 9.50
CA ALA A 161 2.24 8.05 8.37
C ALA A 161 1.41 7.92 7.08
N SER A 162 0.87 6.75 6.78
CA SER A 162 -0.01 6.55 5.61
C SER A 162 -1.23 7.46 5.65
N MET A 163 -1.93 7.55 6.78
CA MET A 163 -3.08 8.45 6.95
C MET A 163 -2.70 9.90 6.70
N ARG A 164 -1.57 10.34 7.25
CA ARG A 164 -1.11 11.71 7.08
C ARG A 164 -0.80 12.01 5.61
N LEU A 165 -0.12 11.09 4.92
CA LEU A 165 0.15 11.21 3.49
C LEU A 165 -1.15 11.30 2.66
N ILE A 166 -2.13 10.46 2.97
CA ILE A 166 -3.44 10.49 2.29
C ILE A 166 -4.13 11.83 2.51
N GLN A 167 -4.13 12.37 3.73
CA GLN A 167 -4.70 13.68 4.05
C GLN A 167 -3.98 14.84 3.34
N ASP A 168 -2.64 14.80 3.30
CA ASP A 168 -1.84 15.80 2.60
C ASP A 168 -2.13 15.74 1.09
N LEU A 169 -2.21 14.55 0.49
CA LEU A 169 -2.57 14.36 -0.91
C LEU A 169 -4.01 14.80 -1.21
N ALA A 170 -4.97 14.46 -0.35
CA ALA A 170 -6.36 14.89 -0.47
C ALA A 170 -6.48 16.43 -0.49
N THR A 171 -5.73 17.10 0.38
CA THR A 171 -5.67 18.56 0.46
C THR A 171 -5.06 19.17 -0.82
N GLU A 172 -3.90 18.66 -1.25
CA GLU A 172 -3.16 19.19 -2.41
C GLU A 172 -3.84 18.85 -3.75
N LEU A 173 -4.51 17.71 -3.84
CA LEU A 173 -5.22 17.22 -5.02
C LEU A 173 -6.72 17.54 -4.93
N ASN A 174 -7.04 18.76 -4.54
CA ASN A 174 -8.41 19.21 -4.43
C ASN A 174 -9.21 18.99 -5.73
N GLY A 175 -10.38 18.36 -5.62
CA GLY A 175 -11.21 17.96 -6.77
C GLY A 175 -10.72 16.71 -7.52
N TRP A 176 -9.71 15.99 -7.01
CA TRP A 176 -9.38 14.65 -7.47
C TRP A 176 -10.15 13.58 -6.68
N GLU A 177 -10.43 12.46 -7.34
CA GLU A 177 -10.82 11.19 -6.72
C GLU A 177 -9.56 10.37 -6.43
N ILE A 178 -9.31 10.02 -5.16
CA ILE A 178 -8.20 9.14 -4.76
C ILE A 178 -8.79 7.77 -4.40
N ARG A 179 -8.40 6.74 -5.16
CA ARG A 179 -8.80 5.35 -4.95
C ARG A 179 -7.70 4.63 -4.20
N LEU A 180 -7.98 4.18 -2.99
CA LEU A 180 -7.01 3.53 -2.12
C LEU A 180 -6.93 2.02 -2.37
N PHE A 181 -5.72 1.52 -2.43
CA PHE A 181 -5.37 0.11 -2.55
C PHE A 181 -4.29 -0.23 -1.53
N GLU A 182 -4.25 -1.49 -1.10
CA GLU A 182 -3.20 -2.00 -0.22
C GLU A 182 -2.26 -2.91 -1.02
N GLY A 183 -0.96 -2.67 -0.88
CA GLY A 183 0.09 -3.52 -1.43
C GLY A 183 0.76 -4.32 -0.32
N PHE A 184 1.27 -5.50 -0.65
CA PHE A 184 2.09 -6.28 0.28
C PHE A 184 3.14 -7.10 -0.44
N VAL A 185 4.41 -6.81 -0.24
CA VAL A 185 5.51 -7.60 -0.80
C VAL A 185 6.07 -8.50 0.30
N SER A 186 5.77 -9.80 0.22
CA SER A 186 6.19 -10.76 1.24
C SER A 186 7.52 -11.44 0.91
N PHE A 187 8.25 -11.83 1.96
CA PHE A 187 9.48 -12.62 1.97
C PHE A 187 10.51 -12.31 0.86
N LYS A 188 11.11 -11.10 0.94
CA LYS A 188 12.27 -10.73 0.13
C LYS A 188 13.37 -11.78 0.26
N THR A 189 13.92 -12.21 -0.87
CA THR A 189 15.14 -13.04 -0.83
C THR A 189 16.27 -12.19 -0.25
N GLY A 190 17.11 -12.76 0.61
CA GLY A 190 18.17 -12.00 1.30
C GLY A 190 19.23 -11.40 0.36
N GLU A 191 19.14 -11.69 -0.93
CA GLU A 191 20.01 -11.20 -2.01
C GLU A 191 19.45 -9.95 -2.71
N GLU A 192 18.25 -9.48 -2.33
CA GLU A 192 17.66 -8.29 -2.94
C GLU A 192 18.40 -7.02 -2.53
N THR A 193 18.61 -6.15 -3.53
CA THR A 193 19.16 -4.82 -3.36
C THR A 193 18.33 -4.01 -2.35
N GLU A 194 18.99 -3.19 -1.54
CA GLU A 194 18.39 -2.54 -0.35
C GLU A 194 17.36 -1.42 -0.66
N GLY A 195 16.84 -1.34 -1.89
CA GLY A 195 15.95 -0.27 -2.35
C GLY A 195 14.47 -0.51 -2.05
N HIS A 196 13.82 0.43 -1.37
CA HIS A 196 12.38 0.38 -1.10
C HIS A 196 11.54 0.51 -2.39
N TRP A 197 12.04 1.24 -3.39
CA TRP A 197 11.39 1.38 -4.70
C TRP A 197 11.25 0.06 -5.47
N GLU A 198 12.05 -0.96 -5.15
CA GLU A 198 11.96 -2.25 -5.82
C GLU A 198 10.69 -2.99 -5.42
N ASP A 199 10.22 -2.79 -4.18
CA ASP A 199 8.94 -3.31 -3.72
C ASP A 199 7.78 -2.68 -4.48
N THR A 200 7.85 -1.37 -4.72
CA THR A 200 6.81 -0.68 -5.48
C THR A 200 6.82 -1.14 -6.95
N CYS A 201 7.98 -1.44 -7.52
CA CYS A 201 8.08 -2.09 -8.84
C CYS A 201 7.53 -3.51 -8.85
N LYS A 202 7.74 -4.31 -7.80
CA LYS A 202 7.16 -5.66 -7.69
C LYS A 202 5.63 -5.59 -7.65
N LEU A 203 5.08 -4.68 -6.85
CA LEU A 203 3.64 -4.43 -6.80
C LEU A 203 3.09 -3.94 -8.14
N TRP A 204 3.80 -3.00 -8.78
CA TRP A 204 3.47 -2.59 -10.14
C TRP A 204 3.42 -3.83 -11.03
N ASN A 205 4.50 -4.60 -11.15
CA ASN A 205 4.59 -5.79 -11.99
C ASN A 205 3.51 -6.84 -11.72
N ALA A 206 3.05 -6.94 -10.48
CA ALA A 206 1.98 -7.82 -10.05
C ALA A 206 0.55 -7.35 -10.39
N LEU A 207 0.35 -6.06 -10.72
CA LEU A 207 -0.94 -5.58 -11.20
C LEU A 207 -1.30 -6.29 -12.51
N PRO A 208 -2.50 -6.87 -12.63
CA PRO A 208 -2.89 -7.62 -13.82
C PRO A 208 -3.09 -6.67 -15.01
N THR A 209 -2.74 -7.10 -16.23
CA THR A 209 -2.92 -6.30 -17.45
C THR A 209 -4.34 -6.32 -18.02
N TYR A 210 -5.18 -7.20 -17.49
CA TYR A 210 -6.59 -7.31 -17.80
C TYR A 210 -7.36 -7.68 -16.54
N SER A 211 -8.70 -7.62 -16.61
CA SER A 211 -9.55 -8.30 -15.64
C SER A 211 -9.44 -9.82 -15.82
N THR A 212 -8.23 -10.38 -15.71
CA THR A 212 -8.05 -11.79 -15.41
C THR A 212 -8.85 -12.08 -14.16
N THR A 213 -9.48 -13.26 -14.12
CA THR A 213 -10.10 -13.81 -12.92
C THR A 213 -9.00 -13.97 -11.86
N LEU A 214 -8.74 -12.89 -11.13
CA LEU A 214 -8.00 -12.93 -9.89
C LEU A 214 -8.77 -13.91 -9.02
N THR A 215 -8.14 -15.01 -8.65
CA THR A 215 -8.73 -15.97 -7.73
C THR A 215 -8.99 -15.23 -6.43
N ASN A 216 -10.26 -14.92 -6.17
CA ASN A 216 -10.66 -14.32 -4.92
C ASN A 216 -10.39 -15.37 -3.84
N SER A 217 -9.31 -15.17 -3.09
CA SER A 217 -9.02 -15.97 -1.92
C SER A 217 -9.72 -15.34 -0.73
N ASP A 218 -10.31 -16.18 0.13
CA ASP A 218 -10.78 -15.76 1.45
C ASP A 218 -9.69 -14.88 2.09
N GLY A 219 -10.08 -13.66 2.45
CA GLY A 219 -9.16 -12.62 2.88
C GLY A 219 -8.24 -13.07 4.02
N PRO A 220 -7.07 -12.44 4.24
CA PRO A 220 -6.30 -12.62 5.47
C PRO A 220 -7.02 -12.00 6.70
N ILE A 221 -8.21 -11.44 6.46
CA ILE A 221 -9.09 -10.81 7.40
C ILE A 221 -9.94 -11.91 8.02
N LEU A 222 -9.89 -12.01 9.35
CA LEU A 222 -10.70 -12.95 10.12
C LEU A 222 -12.15 -12.95 9.62
N ALA A 223 -12.78 -14.14 9.59
CA ALA A 223 -14.19 -14.28 9.24
C ALA A 223 -15.00 -13.21 10.00
N SER A 224 -16.00 -12.60 9.36
CA SER A 224 -16.77 -11.48 9.94
C SER A 224 -17.40 -11.79 11.31
N GLN A 225 -17.51 -13.07 11.66
CA GLN A 225 -17.95 -13.56 12.97
C GLN A 225 -16.91 -13.42 14.09
N ASP A 226 -15.63 -13.28 13.76
CA ASP A 226 -14.48 -13.27 14.67
C ASP A 226 -13.91 -11.84 14.91
N GLY A 227 -14.47 -10.81 14.28
CA GLY A 227 -13.92 -9.45 14.32
C GLY A 227 -14.83 -8.37 13.73
N TYR A 228 -14.51 -7.11 14.01
CA TYR A 228 -15.01 -5.97 13.22
C TYR A 228 -13.83 -5.39 12.46
N VAL A 229 -14.05 -5.09 11.19
CA VAL A 229 -13.04 -4.54 10.30
C VAL A 229 -13.46 -3.12 9.96
N THR A 230 -12.55 -2.18 10.17
CA THR A 230 -12.78 -0.77 9.87
C THR A 230 -11.79 -0.33 8.82
N SER A 231 -12.28 0.26 7.73
CA SER A 231 -11.43 0.86 6.71
C SER A 231 -10.73 2.09 7.23
N ILE A 232 -9.51 2.36 6.74
CA ILE A 232 -8.74 3.55 7.08
C ILE A 232 -9.50 4.85 6.77
N THR A 233 -10.34 4.84 5.73
CA THR A 233 -11.18 5.99 5.34
C THR A 233 -12.14 6.39 6.46
N THR A 234 -12.73 5.40 7.14
CA THR A 234 -13.63 5.63 8.27
C THR A 234 -12.89 6.25 9.45
N LEU A 235 -11.64 5.83 9.71
CA LEU A 235 -10.82 6.40 10.78
C LEU A 235 -10.34 7.83 10.48
N MET A 236 -10.24 8.20 9.21
CA MET A 236 -9.93 9.57 8.79
C MET A 236 -11.14 10.52 8.86
N GLY A 237 -12.32 10.01 9.26
CA GLY A 237 -13.56 10.80 9.34
C GLY A 237 -14.30 10.96 8.02
N GLU A 238 -13.86 10.26 6.97
CA GLU A 238 -14.58 10.22 5.70
C GLU A 238 -15.84 9.35 5.83
N PRO A 239 -16.93 9.66 5.10
CA PRO A 239 -18.11 8.81 5.04
C PRO A 239 -17.70 7.39 4.64
N SER A 240 -17.96 6.43 5.50
CA SER A 240 -17.67 5.03 5.21
C SER A 240 -18.58 4.57 4.07
N ASP A 241 -17.99 4.18 2.94
CA ASP A 241 -18.67 3.42 1.91
C ASP A 241 -18.77 1.92 2.28
N GLY A 242 -18.32 1.55 3.48
CA GLY A 242 -18.24 0.17 3.96
C GLY A 242 -17.15 -0.66 3.28
N ASN A 243 -16.39 -0.07 2.35
CA ASN A 243 -15.43 -0.79 1.52
C ASN A 243 -14.05 -0.84 2.17
N ILE A 244 -13.41 -2.00 2.04
CA ILE A 244 -12.01 -2.20 2.38
C ILE A 244 -11.18 -2.12 1.11
N PRO A 245 -10.10 -1.31 1.08
CA PRO A 245 -9.16 -1.31 -0.04
C PRO A 245 -8.73 -2.74 -0.38
N PRO A 246 -8.84 -3.17 -1.65
CA PRO A 246 -8.38 -4.49 -2.04
C PRO A 246 -6.86 -4.56 -1.87
N ILE A 247 -6.40 -5.75 -1.51
CA ILE A 247 -5.02 -6.03 -1.14
C ILE A 247 -4.38 -6.84 -2.27
N LEU A 248 -3.35 -6.29 -2.89
CA LEU A 248 -2.46 -7.00 -3.79
C LEU A 248 -1.27 -7.53 -2.99
N ARG A 249 -1.17 -8.85 -2.85
CA ARG A 249 -0.03 -9.52 -2.23
C ARG A 249 0.88 -10.13 -3.28
N VAL A 250 2.17 -9.86 -3.18
CA VAL A 250 3.21 -10.50 -3.98
C VAL A 250 4.02 -11.44 -3.10
N ILE A 251 4.14 -12.69 -3.52
CA ILE A 251 4.95 -13.71 -2.86
C ILE A 251 6.07 -14.13 -3.83
N ASP A 252 7.31 -14.11 -3.33
CA ASP A 252 8.53 -14.53 -4.04
C ASP A 252 8.67 -13.93 -5.46
N LEU A 253 8.87 -14.77 -6.47
CA LEU A 253 9.13 -14.44 -7.90
C LEU A 253 7.93 -13.81 -8.65
N GLY A 254 7.07 -13.06 -7.97
CA GLY A 254 6.01 -12.28 -8.61
C GLY A 254 4.64 -12.97 -8.67
N ARG A 255 4.39 -14.04 -7.88
CA ARG A 255 3.03 -14.58 -7.77
C ARG A 255 2.16 -13.59 -7.00
N ALA A 256 1.18 -13.03 -7.70
CA ALA A 256 0.22 -12.10 -7.14
C ALA A 256 -1.02 -12.84 -6.61
N GLN A 257 -1.46 -12.49 -5.41
CA GLN A 257 -2.74 -12.87 -4.83
C GLN A 257 -3.51 -11.59 -4.53
N VAL A 258 -4.81 -11.61 -4.80
CA VAL A 258 -5.69 -10.49 -4.48
C VAL A 258 -6.67 -10.93 -3.42
N PHE A 259 -6.68 -10.17 -2.33
CA PHE A 259 -7.65 -10.32 -1.27
C PHE A 259 -8.54 -9.10 -1.31
N ALA A 260 -9.83 -9.32 -1.38
CA ALA A 260 -10.81 -8.27 -1.25
C ALA A 260 -11.93 -8.78 -0.40
N GLN A 261 -12.54 -7.87 0.35
CA GLN A 261 -13.82 -8.18 0.95
C GLN A 261 -14.88 -7.95 -0.14
N GLU A 262 -15.60 -9.00 -0.52
CA GLU A 262 -16.86 -8.78 -1.23
C GLU A 262 -17.79 -8.01 -0.28
N THR A 263 -18.28 -6.87 -0.75
CA THR A 263 -19.42 -6.19 -0.12
C THR A 263 -20.59 -7.15 -0.08
N ARG A 264 -21.12 -7.36 1.13
CA ARG A 264 -22.51 -7.80 1.33
C ARG A 264 -23.47 -6.70 0.91
#